data_AF-A0A946GGB1-F1
#
_entry.id   AF-A0A946GGB1-F1
#
_cell.length_a   1.000
_cell.length_b   1.000
_cell.length_c   1.000
_cell.angle_alpha   90.00
_cell.angle_beta   90.00
_cell.angle_gamma   90.00
#
_symmetry.space_group_name_H-M   'P 1'
#
loop_
_entity.id
_entity.type
_entity.pdbx_description
1 polymer ?
#
loop_
_entity_poly.entity_id
_entity_poly.type
_entity_poly.pdbx_seq_one_letter_code
_entity_poly.pdbx_strand_id
1 'polypeptide(L)'
;MVTVVCIGSAIWVRASFAHGDGAWRKANRESAGIAPDPAEHTEAIAQVYSARAWSWRGYFGVHTWIAVKPTDAVEFTVYEVIGWRAWRGMPVLSVSNRPADGRWFGSTPDIIADIRGEGVDAIIQRIDTAARSYPYPDEYRVWPGPNSNTFTAHVGRAIPELKLDLPPTAIGKDYLDNGGFVATTPSGTGYQVSLFGLLGVLAGEEEGVEVNVLGLTFGVDLKDMAL
;
A
#
# COMPACT_ATOMS: atom_id res chain seq x y z
N MET A 1 41.14 -13.02 -4.73
CA MET A 1 41.60 -11.71 -4.21
C MET A 1 40.66 -10.65 -4.78
N VAL A 2 40.18 -9.78 -3.92
CA VAL A 2 39.01 -8.93 -4.08
C VAL A 2 39.11 -7.98 -5.28
N THR A 3 38.06 -7.92 -6.09
CA THR A 3 37.75 -6.76 -6.93
C THR A 3 36.50 -6.12 -6.37
N VAL A 4 36.68 -4.94 -5.79
CA VAL A 4 35.60 -3.97 -5.55
C VAL A 4 35.91 -2.79 -6.46
N VAL A 5 34.99 -2.49 -7.37
CA VAL A 5 34.85 -1.16 -7.96
C VAL A 5 33.36 -0.87 -8.07
N CYS A 6 32.88 0.04 -7.23
CA CYS A 6 31.60 0.71 -7.37
C CYS A 6 31.64 1.61 -8.62
N ILE A 7 30.65 1.50 -9.50
CA ILE A 7 30.41 2.52 -10.53
C ILE A 7 28.97 3.00 -10.39
N GLY A 8 28.83 4.19 -9.82
CA GLY A 8 27.60 4.96 -9.87
C GLY A 8 27.34 5.43 -11.30
N SER A 9 26.13 5.19 -11.80
CA SER A 9 25.58 5.90 -12.93
C SER A 9 24.59 6.91 -12.36
N ALA A 10 25.00 8.18 -12.32
CA ALA A 10 24.12 9.30 -12.02
C ALA A 10 23.17 9.51 -13.20
N ILE A 11 22.00 8.86 -13.15
CA ILE A 11 20.84 9.31 -13.92
C ILE A 11 20.22 10.44 -13.11
N TRP A 12 20.43 11.68 -13.56
CA TRP A 12 19.70 12.84 -13.06
C TRP A 12 18.25 12.75 -13.56
N VAL A 13 17.42 11.96 -12.89
CA VAL A 13 15.98 12.14 -12.95
C VAL A 13 15.69 13.45 -12.21
N ARG A 14 15.35 14.51 -12.94
CA ARG A 14 14.68 15.67 -12.36
C ARG A 14 13.27 15.25 -11.94
N ALA A 15 13.18 14.56 -10.81
CA ALA A 15 11.92 14.48 -10.08
C ALA A 15 11.77 15.79 -9.33
N SER A 16 10.69 16.52 -9.61
CA SER A 16 10.29 17.67 -8.80
C SER A 16 9.91 17.16 -7.42
N PHE A 17 10.87 17.13 -6.50
CA PHE A 17 10.67 16.70 -5.13
C PHE A 17 10.00 17.81 -4.34
N ALA A 18 8.80 17.56 -3.82
CA ALA A 18 8.24 18.36 -2.74
C ALA A 18 9.04 18.07 -1.44
N HIS A 19 10.18 18.74 -1.26
CA HIS A 19 10.84 18.83 0.04
C HIS A 19 10.03 19.78 0.92
N GLY A 20 9.05 19.22 1.64
CA GLY A 20 8.37 19.96 2.68
C GLY A 20 9.23 20.06 3.92
N ASP A 21 10.01 21.14 4.06
CA ASP A 21 10.54 21.63 5.35
C ASP A 21 9.40 22.17 6.26
N GLY A 22 8.15 22.07 5.81
CA GLY A 22 6.96 22.50 6.53
C GLY A 22 6.35 21.41 7.41
N ALA A 23 5.70 21.83 8.50
CA ALA A 23 4.86 20.94 9.29
C ALA A 23 3.88 20.19 8.37
N TRP A 24 3.92 18.85 8.40
CA TRP A 24 3.06 17.92 7.66
C TRP A 24 1.58 18.33 7.61
N ARG A 25 1.10 19.10 8.59
CA ARG A 25 -0.24 19.69 8.67
C ARG A 25 -0.58 20.55 7.45
N LYS A 26 0.40 21.23 6.85
CA LYS A 26 0.24 22.13 5.68
C LYS A 26 0.46 21.44 4.34
N ALA A 27 0.81 20.16 4.32
CA ALA A 27 1.06 19.44 3.07
C ALA A 27 -0.25 19.21 2.30
N ASN A 28 -0.19 19.30 0.97
CA ASN A 28 -1.35 19.11 0.10
C ASN A 28 -1.90 17.69 0.21
N ARG A 29 -3.22 17.57 0.39
CA ARG A 29 -3.99 16.31 0.43
C ARG A 29 -5.21 16.32 -0.49
N GLU A 30 -5.31 17.34 -1.34
CA GLU A 30 -6.36 17.44 -2.34
C GLU A 30 -6.29 16.25 -3.31
N SER A 31 -7.41 15.96 -3.95
CA SER A 31 -7.52 14.95 -4.99
C SER A 31 -6.48 15.19 -6.08
N ALA A 32 -5.92 14.11 -6.62
CA ALA A 32 -5.04 14.15 -7.77
C ALA A 32 -5.81 14.25 -9.11
N GLY A 33 -7.13 14.06 -9.11
CA GLY A 33 -7.98 14.06 -10.29
C GLY A 33 -7.88 12.78 -11.12
N ILE A 34 -7.46 11.66 -10.52
CA ILE A 34 -7.32 10.34 -11.17
C ILE A 34 -8.39 9.34 -10.70
N ALA A 35 -9.05 9.61 -9.57
CA ALA A 35 -10.19 8.80 -9.14
C ALA A 35 -11.44 9.13 -9.97
N PRO A 36 -12.31 8.15 -10.26
CA PRO A 36 -13.62 8.41 -10.86
C PRO A 36 -14.45 9.35 -9.97
N ASP A 37 -15.16 10.30 -10.56
CA ASP A 37 -16.06 11.18 -9.82
C ASP A 37 -17.28 10.37 -9.32
N PRO A 38 -17.53 10.27 -8.00
CA PRO A 38 -18.72 9.61 -7.46
C PRO A 38 -20.04 10.12 -8.01
N ALA A 39 -20.10 11.38 -8.46
CA ALA A 39 -21.30 11.97 -9.04
C ALA A 39 -21.55 11.52 -10.49
N GLU A 40 -20.51 11.11 -11.21
CA GLU A 40 -20.61 10.67 -12.61
C GLU A 40 -20.63 9.14 -12.75
N HIS A 41 -20.05 8.43 -11.78
CA HIS A 41 -19.96 6.99 -11.74
C HIS A 41 -20.87 6.40 -10.67
N THR A 42 -21.91 5.69 -11.06
CA THR A 42 -22.90 5.11 -10.13
C THR A 42 -22.51 3.71 -9.68
N GLU A 43 -21.73 2.98 -10.47
CA GLU A 43 -21.27 1.63 -10.16
C GLU A 43 -20.43 1.57 -8.87
N ALA A 44 -20.40 0.40 -8.24
CA ALA A 44 -19.48 0.12 -7.15
C ALA A 44 -18.02 0.12 -7.64
N ILE A 45 -17.12 0.69 -6.84
CA ILE A 45 -15.69 0.86 -7.13
C ILE A 45 -14.88 0.47 -5.90
N ALA A 46 -13.84 -0.33 -6.08
CA ALA A 46 -12.80 -0.53 -5.08
C ALA A 46 -11.42 -0.33 -5.73
N GLN A 47 -10.64 0.58 -5.16
CA GLN A 47 -9.32 0.95 -5.65
C GLN A 47 -8.28 0.87 -4.54
N VAL A 48 -7.07 0.47 -4.90
CA VAL A 48 -5.90 0.49 -4.00
C VAL A 48 -4.88 1.44 -4.57
N TYR A 49 -4.30 2.26 -3.70
CA TYR A 49 -3.37 3.32 -4.08
C TYR A 49 -2.02 3.14 -3.40
N SER A 50 -0.99 3.64 -4.07
CA SER A 50 0.34 3.84 -3.48
C SER A 50 0.85 5.24 -3.78
N ALA A 51 1.55 5.86 -2.83
CA ALA A 51 2.21 7.14 -3.06
C ALA A 51 3.51 7.22 -2.27
N ARG A 52 4.51 7.97 -2.78
CA ARG A 52 5.78 8.18 -2.08
C ARG A 52 5.55 8.71 -0.67
N ALA A 53 6.12 8.04 0.32
CA ALA A 53 5.95 8.39 1.73
C ALA A 53 6.48 9.80 2.03
N TRP A 54 5.97 10.42 3.10
CA TRP A 54 6.34 11.78 3.45
C TRP A 54 7.80 11.90 3.92
N SER A 55 8.45 13.01 3.52
CA SER A 55 9.83 13.36 3.90
C SER A 55 10.84 12.30 3.43
N TRP A 56 11.96 12.13 4.15
CA TRP A 56 13.05 11.22 3.80
C TRP A 56 12.60 9.77 3.57
N ARG A 57 11.47 9.36 4.15
CA ARG A 57 10.91 8.02 3.95
C ARG A 57 10.52 7.79 2.50
N GLY A 58 10.10 8.83 1.78
CA GLY A 58 9.73 8.75 0.36
C GLY A 58 10.86 8.33 -0.57
N TYR A 59 12.12 8.47 -0.16
CA TYR A 59 13.24 7.96 -0.94
C TYR A 59 13.24 6.43 -1.04
N PHE A 60 12.71 5.75 -0.02
CA PHE A 60 12.78 4.30 0.10
C PHE A 60 11.41 3.64 0.02
N GLY A 61 10.37 4.33 0.47
CA GLY A 61 9.07 3.72 0.74
C GLY A 61 7.88 4.46 0.16
N VAL A 62 6.81 3.71 -0.04
CA VAL A 62 5.46 4.22 -0.31
C VAL A 62 4.54 4.06 0.91
N HIS A 63 3.49 4.87 0.93
CA HIS A 63 2.31 4.69 1.76
C HIS A 63 1.19 4.15 0.88
N THR A 64 0.48 3.13 1.36
CA THR A 64 -0.63 2.50 0.65
C THR A 64 -1.96 2.65 1.40
N TRP A 65 -3.06 2.66 0.66
CA TRP A 65 -4.42 2.72 1.21
C TRP A 65 -5.44 2.12 0.25
N ILE A 66 -6.64 1.83 0.77
CA ILE A 66 -7.75 1.26 0.03
C ILE A 66 -8.92 2.25 0.05
N ALA A 67 -9.50 2.54 -1.11
CA ALA A 67 -10.67 3.38 -1.25
C ALA A 67 -11.82 2.58 -1.87
N VAL A 68 -13.02 2.71 -1.32
CA VAL A 68 -14.22 2.03 -1.81
C VAL A 68 -15.37 3.00 -1.95
N LYS A 69 -16.21 2.78 -2.96
CA LYS A 69 -17.46 3.48 -3.20
C LYS A 69 -18.51 2.43 -3.56
N PRO A 70 -19.45 2.12 -2.66
CA PRO A 70 -20.60 1.26 -3.00
C PRO A 70 -21.41 1.82 -4.17
N THR A 71 -22.24 1.00 -4.80
CA THR A 71 -23.19 1.45 -5.82
C THR A 71 -24.03 2.61 -5.28
N ASP A 72 -24.23 3.64 -6.09
CA ASP A 72 -24.95 4.88 -5.78
C ASP A 72 -24.39 5.72 -4.61
N ALA A 73 -23.26 5.32 -4.01
CA ALA A 73 -22.63 6.14 -2.98
C ALA A 73 -22.02 7.40 -3.59
N VAL A 74 -22.21 8.53 -2.90
CA VAL A 74 -21.81 9.88 -3.32
C VAL A 74 -20.39 10.27 -2.89
N GLU A 75 -19.72 9.41 -2.13
CA GLU A 75 -18.36 9.64 -1.65
C GLU A 75 -17.61 8.31 -1.45
N PHE A 76 -16.29 8.38 -1.55
CA PHE A 76 -15.43 7.24 -1.22
C PHE A 76 -15.22 7.14 0.30
N THR A 77 -15.20 5.91 0.79
CA THR A 77 -14.66 5.57 2.11
C THR A 77 -13.23 5.09 1.94
N VAL A 78 -12.29 5.67 2.68
CA VAL A 78 -10.88 5.29 2.64
C VAL A 78 -10.44 4.62 3.94
N TYR A 79 -9.76 3.49 3.79
CA TYR A 79 -9.13 2.71 4.86
C TYR A 79 -7.62 2.84 4.73
N GLU A 80 -6.96 3.27 5.81
CA GLU A 80 -5.51 3.41 5.85
C GLU A 80 -4.96 3.39 7.28
N VAL A 81 -3.70 3.00 7.41
CA VAL A 81 -2.99 3.06 8.70
C VAL A 81 -2.03 4.25 8.72
N ILE A 82 -2.22 5.16 9.67
CA ILE A 82 -1.47 6.42 9.76
C ILE A 82 -0.78 6.52 11.13
N GLY A 83 0.55 6.37 11.16
CA GLY A 83 1.32 6.27 12.40
C GLY A 83 1.25 7.47 13.35
N TRP A 84 1.20 8.73 12.87
CA TRP A 84 1.15 9.89 13.77
C TRP A 84 -0.19 10.05 14.51
N ARG A 85 -1.23 9.26 14.17
CA ARG A 85 -2.49 9.25 14.92
C ARG A 85 -2.27 8.71 16.35
N ALA A 86 -1.37 7.74 16.52
CA ALA A 86 -1.00 7.21 17.83
C ALA A 86 -0.46 8.28 18.78
N TRP A 87 0.26 9.30 18.28
CA TRP A 87 0.76 10.42 19.10
C TRP A 87 -0.36 11.28 19.70
N ARG A 88 -1.59 11.12 19.23
CA ARG A 88 -2.79 11.78 19.75
C ARG A 88 -3.71 10.82 20.52
N GLY A 89 -3.23 9.62 20.84
CA GLY A 89 -4.04 8.59 21.51
C GLY A 89 -5.21 8.07 20.67
N MET A 90 -5.14 8.21 19.34
CA MET A 90 -6.15 7.68 18.41
C MET A 90 -5.66 6.37 17.78
N PRO A 91 -6.58 5.47 17.39
CA PRO A 91 -6.24 4.31 16.57
C PRO A 91 -5.48 4.72 15.31
N VAL A 92 -4.46 3.94 14.95
CA VAL A 92 -3.66 4.18 13.74
C VAL A 92 -4.43 3.79 12.49
N LEU A 93 -5.29 2.79 12.57
CA LEU A 93 -6.29 2.51 11.54
C LEU A 93 -7.28 3.67 11.48
N SER A 94 -7.42 4.25 10.29
CA SER A 94 -8.32 5.34 9.98
C SER A 94 -9.30 4.87 8.90
N VAL A 95 -10.59 5.03 9.19
CA VAL A 95 -11.68 4.86 8.23
C VAL A 95 -12.37 6.20 8.12
N SER A 96 -12.34 6.80 6.93
CA SER A 96 -12.84 8.16 6.75
C SER A 96 -13.29 8.42 5.33
N ASN A 97 -14.33 9.26 5.18
CA ASN A 97 -14.75 9.77 3.89
C ASN A 97 -13.80 10.89 3.43
N ARG A 98 -13.11 10.65 2.31
CA ARG A 98 -12.18 11.60 1.68
C ARG A 98 -12.01 11.22 0.20
N PRO A 99 -11.47 12.10 -0.66
CA PRO A 99 -11.10 11.72 -2.02
C PRO A 99 -10.22 10.47 -2.03
N ALA A 100 -10.55 9.50 -2.89
CA ALA A 100 -9.83 8.24 -3.01
C ALA A 100 -8.35 8.47 -3.36
N ASP A 101 -8.09 9.38 -4.28
CA ASP A 101 -6.79 9.75 -4.81
C ASP A 101 -6.17 11.00 -4.15
N GLY A 102 -6.56 11.30 -2.90
CA GLY A 102 -5.96 12.39 -2.15
C GLY A 102 -4.44 12.26 -2.10
N ARG A 103 -3.72 13.33 -2.42
CA ARG A 103 -2.25 13.35 -2.39
C ARG A 103 -1.73 12.91 -1.03
N TRP A 104 -0.74 12.01 -1.02
CA TRP A 104 -0.05 11.68 0.21
C TRP A 104 0.98 12.77 0.54
N PHE A 105 0.49 13.82 1.20
CA PHE A 105 1.32 14.95 1.62
C PHE A 105 2.11 15.56 0.46
N GLY A 106 1.43 15.86 -0.64
CA GLY A 106 2.03 16.40 -1.87
C GLY A 106 2.40 15.36 -2.91
N SER A 107 2.67 14.11 -2.52
CA SER A 107 2.92 13.02 -3.48
C SER A 107 1.65 12.63 -4.22
N THR A 108 1.68 12.66 -5.55
CA THR A 108 0.62 12.09 -6.39
C THR A 108 0.58 10.57 -6.16
N PRO A 109 -0.60 9.96 -5.95
CA PRO A 109 -0.72 8.52 -5.89
C PRO A 109 -0.80 7.87 -7.27
N ASP A 110 -0.41 6.61 -7.32
CA ASP A 110 -0.66 5.66 -8.40
C ASP A 110 -1.76 4.68 -7.97
N ILE A 111 -2.63 4.29 -8.90
CA ILE A 111 -3.62 3.22 -8.68
C ILE A 111 -2.92 1.89 -8.97
N ILE A 112 -2.92 0.99 -7.98
CA ILE A 112 -2.26 -0.33 -8.06
C ILE A 112 -3.25 -1.50 -8.06
N ALA A 113 -4.53 -1.24 -7.80
CA ALA A 113 -5.62 -2.16 -8.11
C ALA A 113 -6.91 -1.35 -8.36
N ASP A 114 -7.74 -1.81 -9.29
CA ASP A 114 -8.98 -1.13 -9.67
C ASP A 114 -10.02 -2.14 -10.15
N ILE A 115 -11.06 -2.35 -9.34
CA ILE A 115 -12.20 -3.20 -9.69
C ILE A 115 -13.50 -2.40 -9.59
N ARG A 116 -14.37 -2.57 -10.58
CA ARG A 116 -15.60 -1.79 -10.71
C ARG A 116 -16.75 -2.64 -11.25
N GLY A 117 -17.98 -2.23 -10.94
CA GLY A 117 -19.19 -2.81 -11.53
C GLY A 117 -19.82 -3.92 -10.70
N GLU A 118 -20.48 -4.85 -11.40
CA GLU A 118 -21.28 -5.91 -10.79
C GLU A 118 -20.45 -6.79 -9.85
N GLY A 119 -21.02 -7.15 -8.69
CA GLY A 119 -20.35 -7.97 -7.68
C GLY A 119 -19.38 -7.21 -6.76
N VAL A 120 -18.96 -5.99 -7.11
CA VAL A 120 -18.00 -5.22 -6.31
C VAL A 120 -18.57 -4.79 -4.96
N ASP A 121 -19.88 -4.56 -4.82
CA ASP A 121 -20.49 -4.26 -3.51
C ASP A 121 -20.23 -5.37 -2.47
N ALA A 122 -20.30 -6.64 -2.88
CA ALA A 122 -20.00 -7.76 -1.99
C ALA A 122 -18.51 -7.80 -1.62
N ILE A 123 -17.64 -7.42 -2.56
CA ILE A 123 -16.20 -7.29 -2.31
C ILE A 123 -15.94 -6.14 -1.32
N ILE A 124 -16.61 -5.00 -1.48
CA ILE A 124 -16.50 -3.85 -0.57
C ILE A 124 -16.88 -4.23 0.87
N GLN A 125 -17.95 -5.02 1.06
CA GLN A 125 -18.34 -5.50 2.38
C GLN A 125 -17.26 -6.39 3.02
N ARG A 126 -16.61 -7.24 2.22
CA ARG A 126 -15.48 -8.06 2.69
C ARG A 126 -14.23 -7.22 2.97
N ILE A 127 -13.97 -6.17 2.19
CA ILE A 127 -12.90 -5.20 2.45
C ILE A 127 -13.11 -4.53 3.81
N ASP A 128 -14.32 -4.03 4.10
CA ASP A 128 -14.62 -3.42 5.40
C ASP A 128 -14.43 -4.43 6.54
N THR A 129 -14.90 -5.67 6.36
CA THR A 129 -14.71 -6.76 7.33
C THR A 129 -13.22 -7.04 7.59
N ALA A 130 -12.42 -7.22 6.54
CA ALA A 130 -10.99 -7.48 6.63
C ALA A 130 -10.27 -6.30 7.32
N ALA A 131 -10.55 -5.07 6.90
CA ALA A 131 -9.96 -3.87 7.48
C ALA A 131 -10.24 -3.74 8.98
N ARG A 132 -11.48 -4.04 9.41
CA ARG A 132 -11.87 -4.02 10.84
C ARG A 132 -11.29 -5.18 11.64
N SER A 133 -10.94 -6.29 10.98
CA SER A 133 -10.29 -7.44 11.62
C SER A 133 -8.77 -7.32 11.72
N TYR A 134 -8.19 -6.24 11.19
CA TYR A 134 -6.75 -6.03 11.19
C TYR A 134 -6.17 -6.11 12.62
N PRO A 135 -5.15 -6.96 12.88
CA PRO A 135 -4.69 -7.24 14.24
C PRO A 135 -3.93 -6.09 14.93
N TYR A 136 -3.55 -5.05 14.18
CA TYR A 136 -2.76 -3.93 14.70
C TYR A 136 -3.49 -2.57 14.54
N PRO A 137 -4.72 -2.39 15.06
CA PRO A 137 -5.49 -1.16 14.85
C PRO A 137 -4.91 0.05 15.59
N ASP A 138 -4.10 -0.20 16.63
CA ASP A 138 -3.50 0.81 17.51
C ASP A 138 -1.96 0.82 17.50
N GLU A 139 -1.32 -0.11 16.79
CA GLU A 139 0.14 -0.24 16.74
C GLU A 139 0.70 0.15 15.37
N TYR A 140 1.75 0.98 15.38
CA TYR A 140 2.48 1.36 14.17
C TYR A 140 3.98 1.34 14.42
N ARG A 141 4.74 0.72 13.51
CA ARG A 141 6.20 0.81 13.43
C ARG A 141 6.61 1.09 12.00
N VAL A 142 7.57 1.98 11.79
CA VAL A 142 8.05 2.30 10.45
C VAL A 142 8.60 1.04 9.77
N TRP A 143 9.53 0.36 10.43
CA TRP A 143 10.09 -0.95 10.04
C TRP A 143 11.06 -1.44 11.15
N PRO A 144 11.19 -2.76 11.40
CA PRO A 144 10.23 -3.80 11.02
C PRO A 144 8.99 -3.74 11.92
N GLY A 145 7.82 -4.02 11.35
CA GLY A 145 6.57 -4.05 12.10
C GLY A 145 5.36 -3.57 11.31
N PRO A 146 4.19 -3.53 11.96
CA PRO A 146 2.95 -3.19 11.30
C PRO A 146 2.94 -1.71 10.87
N ASN A 147 2.61 -1.47 9.61
CA ASN A 147 2.43 -0.15 9.02
C ASN A 147 1.32 -0.17 7.94
N SER A 148 1.22 0.88 7.12
CA SER A 148 0.23 0.93 6.03
C SER A 148 0.39 -0.17 4.99
N ASN A 149 1.62 -0.55 4.65
CA ASN A 149 1.88 -1.61 3.68
C ASN A 149 1.54 -2.99 4.26
N THR A 150 1.78 -3.21 5.56
CA THR A 150 1.30 -4.40 6.26
C THR A 150 -0.22 -4.50 6.24
N PHE A 151 -0.90 -3.38 6.52
CA PHE A 151 -2.36 -3.30 6.48
C PHE A 151 -2.93 -3.62 5.10
N THR A 152 -2.42 -2.97 4.05
CA THR A 152 -2.91 -3.21 2.68
C THR A 152 -2.64 -4.65 2.25
N ALA A 153 -1.49 -5.23 2.64
CA ALA A 153 -1.18 -6.63 2.38
C ALA A 153 -2.12 -7.59 3.14
N HIS A 154 -2.49 -7.28 4.39
CA HIS A 154 -3.49 -8.04 5.16
C HIS A 154 -4.84 -8.07 4.44
N VAL A 155 -5.34 -6.91 4.01
CA VAL A 155 -6.62 -6.83 3.30
C VAL A 155 -6.54 -7.52 1.94
N GLY A 156 -5.45 -7.34 1.18
CA GLY A 156 -5.24 -8.03 -0.10
C GLY A 156 -5.37 -9.54 0.03
N ARG A 157 -4.71 -10.15 1.03
CA ARG A 157 -4.76 -11.60 1.29
C ARG A 157 -6.18 -12.11 1.55
N ALA A 158 -7.05 -11.28 2.14
CA ALA A 158 -8.45 -11.63 2.39
C ALA A 158 -9.36 -11.42 1.16
N ILE A 159 -8.89 -10.67 0.17
CA ILE A 159 -9.65 -10.21 -1.01
C ILE A 159 -8.85 -10.51 -2.30
N PRO A 160 -8.72 -11.79 -2.69
CA PRO A 160 -7.96 -12.19 -3.88
C PRO A 160 -8.50 -11.59 -5.19
N GLU A 161 -9.76 -11.13 -5.20
CA GLU A 161 -10.36 -10.44 -6.33
C GLU A 161 -9.65 -9.12 -6.69
N LEU A 162 -8.96 -8.50 -5.73
CA LEU A 162 -8.14 -7.31 -6.00
C LEU A 162 -6.89 -7.64 -6.81
N LYS A 163 -6.46 -8.92 -6.84
CA LYS A 163 -5.20 -9.36 -7.47
C LYS A 163 -4.03 -8.45 -7.07
N LEU A 164 -4.01 -8.06 -5.80
CA LEU A 164 -3.17 -6.98 -5.34
C LEU A 164 -1.70 -7.39 -5.39
N ASP A 165 -0.95 -6.76 -6.29
CA ASP A 165 0.51 -6.75 -6.26
C ASP A 165 0.99 -5.42 -5.63
N LEU A 166 1.76 -5.54 -4.55
CA LEU A 166 2.28 -4.39 -3.82
C LEU A 166 3.70 -4.10 -4.30
N PRO A 167 4.03 -2.85 -4.65
CA PRO A 167 5.32 -2.56 -5.24
C PRO A 167 6.47 -2.94 -4.28
N PRO A 168 7.68 -3.24 -4.79
CA PRO A 168 8.85 -3.55 -3.97
C PRO A 168 9.19 -2.46 -2.94
N THR A 169 8.78 -1.22 -3.21
CA THR A 169 8.93 -0.06 -2.31
C THR A 169 7.89 -0.01 -1.19
N ALA A 170 6.93 -0.92 -1.12
CA ALA A 170 5.97 -1.04 -0.03
C ALA A 170 6.61 -1.74 1.19
N ILE A 171 7.65 -1.11 1.74
CA ILE A 171 8.40 -1.60 2.90
C ILE A 171 7.45 -1.92 4.05
N GLY A 172 7.46 -3.18 4.50
CA GLY A 172 6.56 -3.71 5.53
C GLY A 172 5.45 -4.64 5.01
N LYS A 173 5.25 -4.76 3.68
CA LYS A 173 4.26 -5.67 3.07
C LYS A 173 4.45 -7.15 3.47
N ASP A 174 5.69 -7.54 3.76
CA ASP A 174 6.07 -8.91 4.15
C ASP A 174 6.08 -9.12 5.68
N TYR A 175 5.71 -8.12 6.49
CA TYR A 175 5.48 -8.34 7.91
C TYR A 175 4.16 -9.07 8.10
N LEU A 176 4.19 -10.31 8.59
CA LEU A 176 2.99 -11.14 8.66
C LEU A 176 2.22 -10.94 9.96
N ASP A 177 0.91 -11.13 9.87
CA ASP A 177 -0.02 -11.00 10.98
C ASP A 177 0.29 -11.99 12.11
N ASN A 178 0.01 -11.58 13.34
CA ASN A 178 0.11 -12.40 14.55
C ASN A 178 1.47 -13.10 14.73
N GLY A 179 2.56 -12.52 14.20
CA GLY A 179 3.90 -13.10 14.27
C GLY A 179 4.06 -14.38 13.43
N GLY A 180 3.20 -14.60 12.43
CA GLY A 180 3.30 -15.73 11.52
C GLY A 180 4.57 -15.70 10.67
N PHE A 181 4.94 -16.87 10.15
CA PHE A 181 6.08 -17.02 9.23
C PHE A 181 5.67 -17.43 7.83
N VAL A 182 4.42 -17.89 7.64
CA VAL A 182 3.89 -18.37 6.37
C VAL A 182 2.52 -17.77 6.16
N ALA A 183 2.26 -17.31 4.94
CA ALA A 183 0.95 -16.80 4.52
C ALA A 183 0.79 -16.93 3.00
N THR A 184 -0.41 -16.69 2.50
CA THR A 184 -0.62 -16.46 1.06
C THR A 184 0.02 -15.13 0.64
N THR A 185 0.32 -14.97 -0.64
CA THR A 185 0.74 -13.69 -1.21
C THR A 185 -0.38 -12.65 -1.12
N PRO A 186 -0.10 -11.32 -1.14
CA PRO A 186 -1.12 -10.28 -1.11
C PRO A 186 -2.23 -10.43 -2.17
N SER A 187 -1.93 -10.98 -3.35
CA SER A 187 -2.93 -11.30 -4.38
C SER A 187 -3.74 -12.57 -4.10
N GLY A 188 -3.28 -13.41 -3.17
CA GLY A 188 -3.84 -14.73 -2.90
C GLY A 188 -3.45 -15.81 -3.91
N THR A 189 -2.59 -15.50 -4.89
CA THR A 189 -2.24 -16.43 -5.98
C THR A 189 -1.03 -17.33 -5.69
N GLY A 190 -0.40 -17.21 -4.53
CA GLY A 190 0.65 -18.11 -4.10
C GLY A 190 0.95 -18.05 -2.62
N TYR A 191 2.22 -18.31 -2.26
CA TYR A 191 2.67 -18.39 -0.88
C TYR A 191 3.92 -17.57 -0.63
N GLN A 192 4.07 -17.15 0.62
CA GLN A 192 5.26 -16.46 1.11
C GLN A 192 5.68 -17.03 2.45
N VAL A 193 6.99 -17.02 2.68
CA VAL A 193 7.63 -17.27 3.95
C VAL A 193 8.40 -16.02 4.34
N SER A 194 8.15 -15.48 5.52
CA SER A 194 8.79 -14.23 5.96
C SER A 194 9.12 -14.28 7.45
N LEU A 195 10.39 -14.04 7.77
CA LEU A 195 10.89 -13.89 9.13
C LEU A 195 10.70 -12.44 9.56
N PHE A 196 9.52 -12.11 10.11
CA PHE A 196 9.18 -10.78 10.63
C PHE A 196 9.43 -9.63 9.63
N GLY A 197 9.31 -9.88 8.33
CA GLY A 197 9.60 -8.90 7.27
C GLY A 197 11.08 -8.54 7.09
N LEU A 198 12.00 -9.28 7.75
CA LEU A 198 13.45 -9.08 7.69
C LEU A 198 14.13 -9.95 6.65
N LEU A 199 13.61 -11.16 6.43
CA LEU A 199 14.13 -12.10 5.45
C LEU A 199 12.96 -12.96 4.97
N GLY A 200 12.71 -13.00 3.67
CA GLY A 200 11.59 -13.76 3.16
C GLY A 200 11.71 -14.10 1.69
N VAL A 201 10.90 -15.06 1.28
CA VAL A 201 10.68 -15.43 -0.12
C VAL A 201 9.19 -15.46 -0.36
N LEU A 202 8.77 -14.90 -1.47
CA LEU A 202 7.40 -14.91 -1.95
C LEU A 202 7.39 -15.49 -3.36
N ALA A 203 6.37 -16.30 -3.67
CA ALA A 203 6.10 -16.76 -5.02
C ALA A 203 4.59 -16.77 -5.27
N GLY A 204 4.15 -16.02 -6.28
CA GLY A 204 2.74 -15.89 -6.69
C GLY A 204 2.61 -15.69 -8.20
N GLU A 205 1.39 -15.86 -8.71
CA GLU A 205 1.11 -15.65 -10.14
C GLU A 205 1.02 -14.17 -10.50
N GLU A 206 0.59 -13.31 -9.57
CA GLU A 206 0.56 -11.86 -9.77
C GLU A 206 1.88 -11.19 -9.37
N GLU A 207 2.53 -11.65 -8.29
CA GLU A 207 3.77 -11.02 -7.80
C GLU A 207 5.06 -11.60 -8.41
N GLY A 208 4.99 -12.72 -9.13
CA GLY A 208 6.17 -13.45 -9.58
C GLY A 208 6.95 -14.10 -8.43
N VAL A 209 8.28 -14.09 -8.49
CA VAL A 209 9.15 -14.60 -7.42
C VAL A 209 9.96 -13.46 -6.83
N GLU A 210 9.82 -13.24 -5.53
CA GLU A 210 10.50 -12.19 -4.79
C GLU A 210 11.31 -12.74 -3.61
N VAL A 211 12.42 -12.06 -3.31
CA VAL A 211 13.24 -12.25 -2.11
C VAL A 211 13.32 -10.91 -1.39
N ASN A 212 12.88 -10.88 -0.14
CA ASN A 212 13.05 -9.75 0.76
C ASN A 212 14.29 -9.97 1.63
N VAL A 213 15.21 -9.01 1.64
CA VAL A 213 16.32 -8.90 2.59
C VAL A 213 16.29 -7.53 3.24
N LEU A 214 16.06 -7.50 4.55
CA LEU A 214 16.01 -6.30 5.39
C LEU A 214 15.04 -5.22 4.88
N GLY A 215 13.88 -5.64 4.35
CA GLY A 215 12.86 -4.76 3.81
C GLY A 215 13.10 -4.33 2.36
N LEU A 216 14.23 -4.73 1.76
CA LEU A 216 14.49 -4.55 0.33
C LEU A 216 14.02 -5.78 -0.43
N THR A 217 13.14 -5.57 -1.39
CA THR A 217 12.54 -6.64 -2.18
C THR A 217 13.18 -6.66 -3.57
N PHE A 218 13.60 -7.85 -3.99
CA PHE A 218 14.18 -8.13 -5.30
C PHE A 218 13.36 -9.26 -5.92
N GLY A 219 12.95 -9.12 -7.17
CA GLY A 219 12.14 -10.16 -7.79
C GLY A 219 12.21 -10.19 -9.30
N VAL A 220 11.55 -11.19 -9.85
CA VAL A 220 11.21 -11.27 -11.27
C VAL A 220 9.71 -11.52 -11.34
N ASP A 221 9.00 -10.57 -11.92
CA ASP A 221 7.62 -10.73 -12.35
C ASP A 221 7.57 -10.76 -13.88
N LEU A 222 6.84 -11.75 -14.40
CA LEU A 222 6.66 -11.95 -15.83
C LEU A 222 5.46 -11.18 -16.38
N LYS A 223 4.53 -10.75 -15.52
CA LYS A 223 3.35 -9.97 -15.90
C LYS A 223 3.64 -8.46 -15.91
N ASP A 224 4.45 -7.99 -14.97
CA ASP A 224 5.00 -6.65 -14.95
C ASP A 224 6.53 -6.70 -14.93
N MET A 225 7.17 -6.51 -16.09
CA MET A 225 8.63 -6.52 -16.22
C MET A 225 9.31 -5.26 -15.66
N ALA A 226 8.61 -4.43 -14.90
CA ALA A 226 9.13 -3.20 -14.30
C ALA A 226 9.62 -3.42 -12.85
N LEU A 227 10.57 -4.34 -12.64
CA LEU A 227 11.30 -4.48 -11.37
C LEU A 227 12.70 -3.87 -11.43
#